data_AF-A0A831LAZ9-F1
#
_entry.id   AF-A0A831LAZ9-F1
#
_cell.length_a   1.000
_cell.length_b   1.000
_cell.length_c   1.000
_cell.angle_alpha   90.00
_cell.angle_beta   90.00
_cell.angle_gamma   90.00
#
_symmetry.space_group_name_H-M   'P 1'
#
loop_
_entity.id
_entity.type
_entity.pdbx_description
1 polymer ?
#
loop_
_entity_poly.entity_id
_entity_poly.type
_entity_poly.pdbx_seq_one_letter_code
_entity_poly.pdbx_strand_id
1 'polypeptide(L)'
;MKARTMIALLVAGIVIGALAAYFFLGPGLGETTDKGAVSEAGPFAAVTNQLDPGGTMYLFWDTAGLVKFCEKALEGIQSVLEKQPADETTRKNNLKWFKLVRRMIGETGLYRVRALGASSIPLSDKMHRTRMVLYHAPQTGTDLIWNLYAPKPHALAELGFLPADTALAQFGDFRPKVVWDWIHAQAEKSDVEEFKKGVSVLVPALKMQGIDPDTILNGFNGSAGLVITLDRQRTIQVPLGKASMPIPAPNLALVVAVKDFALYDIVAAGIQPEKKADPAEAVRFLPLPAPPNPVFSSPTLACNGRYLVFASARELAETLMAGTGGLQDTAEFKKLARDIPAEGNGFRYISPRVNEVMQSIKATALKNPELKETDRAGLQTVMNLFPGDFSMYGVMRHDSTGFCYTLNHNLPLHQLMVLPAVMAAGIGAAVAVPAMVKSTELARRAKTLAQMRSISTQVLGYLAEHGTTPETIEIFKDGWGNPILYLRGPGITDFALGSGGADGRFEGWEQRGLYSADDPGNKHQDIILVNGDLVYGPEK
;
A
#
# COMPACT_ATOMS: atom_id res chain seq x y z
N MET A 1 -17.84 20.06 -7.12
CA MET A 1 -17.48 19.26 -5.92
C MET A 1 -16.68 20.17 -4.98
N LYS A 2 -17.13 20.41 -3.75
CA LYS A 2 -16.55 21.47 -2.88
C LYS A 2 -15.14 21.06 -2.41
N ALA A 3 -14.20 21.99 -2.38
CA ALA A 3 -12.81 21.75 -1.93
C ALA A 3 -12.74 21.02 -0.57
N ARG A 4 -13.67 21.29 0.35
CA ARG A 4 -13.83 20.58 1.63
C ARG A 4 -14.06 19.06 1.47
N THR A 5 -14.82 18.63 0.47
CA THR A 5 -15.04 17.21 0.15
C THR A 5 -13.77 16.57 -0.42
N MET A 6 -12.98 17.34 -1.17
CA MET A 6 -11.75 16.89 -1.81
C MET A 6 -10.59 16.76 -0.79
N ILE A 7 -10.47 17.67 0.18
CA ILE A 7 -9.52 17.53 1.29
C ILE A 7 -9.96 16.46 2.31
N ALA A 8 -11.25 16.32 2.61
CA ALA A 8 -11.74 15.20 3.42
C ALA A 8 -11.43 13.84 2.76
N LEU A 9 -11.56 13.74 1.43
CA LEU A 9 -11.12 12.58 0.65
C LEU A 9 -9.59 12.44 0.58
N LEU A 10 -8.83 13.53 0.70
CA LEU A 10 -7.36 13.51 0.71
C LEU A 10 -6.81 13.09 2.08
N VAL A 11 -7.38 13.57 3.18
CA VAL A 11 -7.08 13.11 4.55
C VAL A 11 -7.55 11.67 4.72
N ALA A 12 -8.76 11.33 4.25
CA ALA A 12 -9.21 9.94 4.19
C ALA A 12 -8.29 9.11 3.28
N GLY A 13 -7.81 9.64 2.15
CA GLY A 13 -6.89 8.96 1.25
C GLY A 13 -5.47 8.78 1.80
N ILE A 14 -5.00 9.71 2.65
CA ILE A 14 -3.72 9.60 3.37
C ILE A 14 -3.87 8.60 4.52
N VAL A 15 -4.99 8.63 5.26
CA VAL A 15 -5.28 7.66 6.32
C VAL A 15 -5.51 6.27 5.72
N ILE A 16 -6.29 6.14 4.65
CA ILE A 16 -6.53 4.89 3.91
C ILE A 16 -5.26 4.43 3.18
N GLY A 17 -4.43 5.33 2.67
CA GLY A 17 -3.15 5.01 2.04
C GLY A 17 -2.09 4.55 3.04
N ALA A 18 -2.02 5.20 4.21
CA ALA A 18 -1.19 4.79 5.33
C ALA A 18 -1.70 3.47 5.92
N LEU A 19 -3.01 3.28 6.06
CA LEU A 19 -3.63 2.03 6.47
C LEU A 19 -3.45 0.92 5.42
N ALA A 20 -3.55 1.22 4.12
CA ALA A 20 -3.34 0.25 3.05
C ALA A 20 -1.86 -0.16 2.97
N ALA A 21 -0.92 0.77 3.09
CA ALA A 21 0.50 0.45 3.23
C ALA A 21 0.76 -0.38 4.50
N TYR A 22 0.15 -0.02 5.62
CA TYR A 22 0.23 -0.72 6.91
C TYR A 22 -0.37 -2.15 6.87
N PHE A 23 -1.50 -2.35 6.17
CA PHE A 23 -2.19 -3.64 6.06
C PHE A 23 -1.65 -4.56 4.95
N PHE A 24 -1.23 -4.01 3.81
CA PHE A 24 -0.70 -4.79 2.67
C PHE A 24 0.80 -5.06 2.73
N LEU A 25 1.61 -4.19 3.33
CA LEU A 25 3.08 -4.36 3.38
C LEU A 25 3.60 -4.97 4.69
N GLY A 26 2.78 -5.02 5.75
CA GLY A 26 3.31 -5.36 7.08
C GLY A 26 4.43 -4.40 7.49
N PRO A 27 5.10 -4.63 8.63
CA PRO A 27 5.94 -3.60 9.21
C PRO A 27 7.26 -3.36 8.39
N GLY A 28 7.50 -2.13 7.87
CA GLY A 28 8.81 -1.62 7.39
C GLY A 28 9.44 -0.52 8.30
N LEU A 29 10.79 -0.55 8.46
CA LEU A 29 11.62 -0.54 9.73
C LEU A 29 11.88 0.79 10.56
N GLY A 30 12.38 0.79 11.86
CA GLY A 30 12.91 1.89 12.80
C GLY A 30 12.48 2.30 14.32
N GLU A 31 13.34 2.42 15.36
CA GLU A 31 13.20 2.30 16.88
C GLU A 31 12.86 3.47 17.81
N THR A 32 12.21 3.25 19.00
CA THR A 32 12.58 3.69 20.41
C THR A 32 11.63 3.10 21.51
N THR A 33 11.89 2.99 22.83
CA THR A 33 12.95 3.35 23.81
C THR A 33 12.87 2.35 25.01
N ASP A 34 13.99 1.84 25.54
CA ASP A 34 14.42 1.77 26.96
C ASP A 34 15.54 0.70 27.15
N LYS A 35 16.33 0.85 28.21
CA LYS A 35 17.63 0.21 28.48
C LYS A 35 17.61 -1.34 28.49
N GLY A 36 18.57 -1.98 27.81
CA GLY A 36 18.84 -3.41 28.02
C GLY A 36 19.99 -3.98 27.19
N ALA A 37 21.04 -4.41 27.89
CA ALA A 37 22.18 -5.27 27.55
C ALA A 37 22.36 -5.75 26.09
N VAL A 38 23.58 -5.53 25.59
CA VAL A 38 24.18 -6.37 24.54
C VAL A 38 24.08 -7.83 25.00
N SER A 39 23.37 -8.68 24.24
CA SER A 39 23.53 -10.12 24.36
C SER A 39 25.00 -10.44 24.08
N GLU A 40 25.74 -10.93 25.07
CA GLU A 40 27.14 -11.38 24.91
C GLU A 40 27.28 -12.45 23.82
N ALA A 41 26.17 -13.13 23.47
CA ALA A 41 26.09 -14.03 22.33
C ALA A 41 25.54 -13.28 21.10
N GLY A 42 26.31 -13.16 20.02
CA GLY A 42 26.02 -12.35 18.83
C GLY A 42 24.70 -12.67 18.07
N PRO A 43 24.46 -12.06 16.88
CA PRO A 43 23.17 -12.12 16.16
C PRO A 43 22.59 -13.51 15.96
N PHE A 44 23.44 -14.53 15.78
CA PHE A 44 23.03 -15.93 15.71
C PHE A 44 22.25 -16.35 16.95
N ALA A 45 22.85 -16.26 18.13
CA ALA A 45 22.21 -16.67 19.38
C ALA A 45 20.96 -15.85 19.69
N ALA A 46 21.01 -14.54 19.46
CA ALA A 46 19.86 -13.64 19.68
C ALA A 46 18.63 -14.03 18.84
N VAL A 47 18.84 -14.45 17.59
CA VAL A 47 17.79 -14.95 16.72
C VAL A 47 17.37 -16.36 17.11
N THR A 48 18.33 -17.29 17.23
CA THR A 48 18.04 -18.72 17.42
C THR A 48 17.34 -19.02 18.75
N ASN A 49 17.59 -18.22 19.79
CA ASN A 49 16.90 -18.33 21.09
C ASN A 49 15.40 -17.98 21.02
N GLN A 50 14.98 -17.27 19.97
CA GLN A 50 13.57 -16.95 19.72
C GLN A 50 12.90 -17.94 18.75
N LEU A 51 13.67 -18.87 18.17
CA LEU A 51 13.16 -19.87 17.25
C LEU A 51 12.84 -21.18 17.98
N ASP A 52 11.99 -22.00 17.36
CA ASP A 52 11.64 -23.33 17.84
C ASP A 52 12.62 -24.37 17.27
N PRO A 53 13.47 -25.01 18.09
CA PRO A 53 14.34 -26.09 17.63
C PRO A 53 13.54 -27.37 17.37
N GLY A 54 14.12 -28.30 16.59
CA GLY A 54 13.56 -29.64 16.38
C GLY A 54 12.38 -29.71 15.41
N GLY A 55 12.13 -28.65 14.65
CA GLY A 55 11.07 -28.57 13.65
C GLY A 55 11.47 -29.06 12.25
N THR A 56 10.54 -28.88 11.31
CA THR A 56 10.74 -29.21 9.90
C THR A 56 11.44 -28.09 9.12
N MET A 57 11.48 -26.88 9.66
CA MET A 57 12.27 -25.76 9.12
C MET A 57 13.01 -25.05 10.25
N TYR A 58 14.27 -24.71 9.99
CA TYR A 58 15.08 -23.86 10.84
C TYR A 58 16.05 -23.07 9.97
N LEU A 59 15.94 -21.74 10.00
CA LEU A 59 16.67 -20.82 9.16
C LEU A 59 17.24 -19.70 10.01
N PHE A 60 18.52 -19.42 9.81
CA PHE A 60 19.17 -18.20 10.22
C PHE A 60 19.82 -17.57 8.99
N TRP A 61 19.69 -16.25 8.85
CA TRP A 61 20.33 -15.51 7.77
C TRP A 61 20.88 -14.17 8.26
N ASP A 62 22.19 -14.01 8.20
CA ASP A 62 22.86 -12.71 8.37
C ASP A 62 22.62 -11.80 7.15
N THR A 63 22.08 -10.60 7.41
CA THR A 63 21.70 -9.63 6.38
C THR A 63 22.82 -8.67 5.99
N ALA A 64 24.03 -8.78 6.58
CA ALA A 64 25.15 -7.88 6.28
C ALA A 64 25.47 -7.80 4.77
N GLY A 65 25.41 -8.92 4.05
CA GLY A 65 25.60 -8.94 2.60
C GLY A 65 24.49 -8.21 1.82
N LEU A 66 23.24 -8.35 2.27
CA LEU A 66 22.08 -7.69 1.64
C LEU A 66 22.10 -6.18 1.86
N VAL A 67 22.47 -5.72 3.07
CA VAL A 67 22.62 -4.29 3.37
C VAL A 67 23.73 -3.68 2.52
N LYS A 68 24.91 -4.32 2.43
CA LYS A 68 26.00 -3.88 1.55
C LYS A 68 25.60 -3.81 0.08
N PHE A 69 24.80 -4.78 -0.40
CA PHE A 69 24.26 -4.76 -1.75
C PHE A 69 23.35 -3.54 -1.96
N CYS A 70 22.47 -3.24 -1.01
CA CYS A 70 21.59 -2.07 -1.05
C CYS A 70 22.40 -0.75 -1.08
N GLU A 71 23.42 -0.63 -0.24
CA GLU A 71 24.32 0.53 -0.21
C GLU A 71 25.04 0.72 -1.54
N LYS A 72 25.60 -0.36 -2.11
CA LYS A 72 26.27 -0.33 -3.41
C LYS A 72 25.32 0.05 -4.56
N ALA A 73 24.07 -0.42 -4.51
CA ALA A 73 23.07 -0.04 -5.50
C ALA A 73 22.70 1.45 -5.39
N LEU A 74 22.58 2.00 -4.18
CA LEU A 74 22.40 3.45 -3.96
C LEU A 74 23.60 4.27 -4.47
N GLU A 75 24.83 3.80 -4.26
CA GLU A 75 26.03 4.43 -4.83
C GLU A 75 26.03 4.42 -6.36
N GLY A 76 25.57 3.32 -6.97
CA GLY A 76 25.38 3.22 -8.42
C GLY A 76 24.40 4.27 -8.95
N ILE A 77 23.26 4.44 -8.29
CA ILE A 77 22.27 5.47 -8.64
C ILE A 77 22.88 6.88 -8.52
N GLN A 78 23.62 7.14 -7.44
CA GLN A 78 24.30 8.42 -7.27
C GLN A 78 25.28 8.69 -8.42
N SER A 79 26.09 7.69 -8.80
CA SER A 79 27.06 7.84 -9.89
C SER A 79 26.38 8.12 -11.24
N VAL A 80 25.22 7.50 -11.49
CA VAL A 80 24.41 7.78 -12.69
C VAL A 80 23.91 9.22 -12.67
N LEU A 81 23.37 9.71 -11.55
CA LEU A 81 22.90 11.10 -11.42
C LEU A 81 24.02 12.13 -11.57
N GLU A 82 25.23 11.81 -11.09
CA GLU A 82 26.41 12.68 -11.23
C GLU A 82 26.91 12.78 -12.67
N LYS A 83 26.81 11.69 -13.43
CA LYS A 83 27.29 11.58 -14.82
C LYS A 83 26.22 11.92 -15.87
N GLN A 84 24.99 12.11 -15.45
CA GLN A 84 23.88 12.39 -16.35
C GLN A 84 24.09 13.74 -17.06
N PRO A 85 23.89 13.81 -18.39
CA PRO A 85 23.86 15.09 -19.09
C PRO A 85 22.70 15.93 -18.56
N ALA A 86 23.03 16.96 -17.79
CA ALA A 86 22.11 17.95 -17.24
C ALA A 86 22.92 19.22 -16.93
N ASP A 87 22.26 20.38 -17.02
CA ASP A 87 22.86 21.62 -16.57
C ASP A 87 23.22 21.54 -15.07
N GLU A 88 24.11 22.42 -14.63
CA GLU A 88 24.64 22.38 -13.26
C GLU A 88 23.54 22.56 -12.19
N THR A 89 22.50 23.35 -12.47
CA THR A 89 21.40 23.62 -11.54
C THR A 89 20.52 22.39 -11.39
N THR A 90 20.10 21.79 -12.50
CA THR A 90 19.29 20.56 -12.52
C THR A 90 20.02 19.40 -11.84
N ARG A 91 21.31 19.22 -12.14
CA ARG A 91 22.14 18.19 -11.52
C ARG A 91 22.29 18.39 -10.00
N LYS A 92 22.54 19.62 -9.55
CA LYS A 92 22.57 19.93 -8.11
C LYS A 92 21.23 19.65 -7.44
N ASN A 93 20.10 19.98 -8.07
CA ASN A 93 18.78 19.73 -7.53
C ASN A 93 18.46 18.23 -7.43
N ASN A 94 18.75 17.47 -8.49
CA ASN A 94 18.56 16.01 -8.50
C ASN A 94 19.38 15.32 -7.40
N LEU A 95 20.63 15.77 -7.19
CA LEU A 95 21.48 15.24 -6.12
C LEU A 95 20.96 15.61 -4.73
N LYS A 96 20.37 16.79 -4.53
CA LYS A 96 19.72 17.16 -3.26
C LYS A 96 18.53 16.24 -2.95
N TRP A 97 17.64 16.03 -3.93
CA TRP A 97 16.51 15.11 -3.78
C TRP A 97 16.94 13.66 -3.55
N PHE A 98 17.94 13.18 -4.28
CA PHE A 98 18.50 11.85 -4.06
C PHE A 98 19.09 11.70 -2.65
N LYS A 99 19.85 12.69 -2.17
CA LYS A 99 20.39 12.69 -0.80
C LYS A 99 19.28 12.69 0.25
N LEU A 100 18.21 13.46 0.04
CA LEU A 100 17.04 13.45 0.92
C LEU A 100 16.40 12.05 0.97
N VAL A 101 16.09 11.45 -0.18
CA VAL A 101 15.48 10.11 -0.26
C VAL A 101 16.39 9.04 0.35
N ARG A 102 17.69 9.06 0.02
CA ARG A 102 18.70 8.15 0.60
C ARG A 102 18.74 8.27 2.12
N ARG A 103 18.73 9.50 2.66
CA ARG A 103 18.68 9.73 4.11
C ARG A 103 17.38 9.21 4.71
N MET A 104 16.23 9.52 4.11
CA MET A 104 14.93 9.04 4.59
C MET A 104 14.87 7.52 4.63
N ILE A 105 15.37 6.84 3.59
CA ILE A 105 15.48 5.37 3.56
C ILE A 105 16.44 4.88 4.66
N GLY A 106 17.61 5.52 4.82
CA GLY A 106 18.56 5.16 5.87
C GLY A 106 18.01 5.32 7.29
N GLU A 107 17.31 6.44 7.54
CA GLU A 107 16.66 6.77 8.83
C GLU A 107 15.33 6.03 9.02
N THR A 108 14.90 5.19 8.07
CA THR A 108 13.94 4.13 8.41
C THR A 108 14.61 3.08 9.28
N GLY A 109 15.91 2.85 9.25
CA GLY A 109 16.50 1.74 10.02
C GLY A 109 16.27 0.35 9.41
N LEU A 110 15.75 0.27 8.17
CA LEU A 110 15.75 -0.97 7.36
C LEU A 110 17.14 -1.60 7.26
N TYR A 111 18.17 -0.77 7.16
CA TYR A 111 19.56 -1.21 7.07
C TYR A 111 20.17 -1.64 8.41
N ARG A 112 19.42 -1.55 9.51
CA ARG A 112 19.86 -2.01 10.83
C ARG A 112 19.48 -3.45 11.13
N VAL A 113 18.67 -4.08 10.28
CA VAL A 113 18.47 -5.53 10.36
C VAL A 113 19.84 -6.18 10.25
N ARG A 114 20.17 -6.99 11.25
CA ARG A 114 21.40 -7.77 11.31
C ARG A 114 21.16 -9.22 10.98
N ALA A 115 19.97 -9.74 11.26
CA ALA A 115 19.65 -11.11 10.94
C ALA A 115 18.14 -11.35 10.80
N LEU A 116 17.83 -12.38 10.03
CA LEU A 116 16.51 -12.99 9.92
C LEU A 116 16.56 -14.39 10.54
N GLY A 117 15.48 -14.77 11.18
CA GLY A 117 15.24 -16.12 11.66
C GLY A 117 13.89 -16.64 11.19
N ALA A 118 13.81 -17.93 10.90
CA ALA A 118 12.53 -18.60 10.75
C ALA A 118 12.61 -20.03 11.26
N SER A 119 11.58 -20.51 11.95
CA SER A 119 11.44 -21.92 12.31
C SER A 119 10.01 -22.37 12.13
N SER A 120 9.81 -23.66 11.84
CA SER A 120 8.46 -24.24 11.78
C SER A 120 8.45 -25.63 12.40
N ILE A 121 7.53 -25.87 13.33
CA ILE A 121 7.29 -27.16 13.97
C ILE A 121 5.89 -27.68 13.60
N PRO A 122 5.71 -28.99 13.40
CA PRO A 122 4.39 -29.57 13.21
C PRO A 122 3.59 -29.55 14.52
N LEU A 123 2.37 -29.05 14.45
CA LEU A 123 1.37 -29.08 15.52
C LEU A 123 0.37 -30.24 15.34
N SER A 124 0.16 -30.67 14.10
CA SER A 124 -0.55 -31.89 13.65
C SER A 124 -0.25 -32.12 12.16
N ASP A 125 -0.82 -33.16 11.54
CA ASP A 125 -0.58 -33.54 10.12
C ASP A 125 -0.70 -32.41 9.08
N LYS A 126 -1.48 -31.37 9.37
CA LYS A 126 -1.72 -30.23 8.47
C LYS A 126 -1.54 -28.87 9.13
N MET A 127 -1.09 -28.82 10.39
CA MET A 127 -0.95 -27.57 11.13
C MET A 127 0.49 -27.41 11.57
N HIS A 128 1.01 -26.19 11.42
CA HIS A 128 2.36 -25.83 11.80
C HIS A 128 2.33 -24.59 12.68
N ARG A 129 3.24 -24.55 13.66
CA ARG A 129 3.63 -23.31 14.33
C ARG A 129 4.89 -22.81 13.67
N THR A 130 4.85 -21.58 13.18
CA THR A 130 5.99 -20.91 12.57
C THR A 130 6.37 -19.70 13.39
N ARG A 131 7.67 -19.54 13.66
CA ARG A 131 8.23 -18.32 14.23
C ARG A 131 9.08 -17.63 13.19
N MET A 132 8.93 -16.31 13.06
CA MET A 132 9.76 -15.49 12.19
C MET A 132 10.33 -14.36 13.03
N VAL A 133 11.64 -14.16 12.94
CA VAL A 133 12.38 -13.20 13.75
C VAL A 133 13.08 -12.23 12.83
N LEU A 134 12.90 -10.94 13.09
CA LEU A 134 13.59 -9.86 12.42
C LEU A 134 14.43 -9.15 13.47
N TYR A 135 15.72 -9.44 13.46
CA TYR A 135 16.64 -8.97 14.50
C TYR A 135 17.43 -7.75 14.02
N HIS A 136 17.42 -6.70 14.83
CA HIS A 136 18.42 -5.66 14.78
C HIS A 136 19.25 -5.71 16.07
N ALA A 137 20.51 -5.28 15.99
CA ALA A 137 21.28 -5.11 17.21
C ALA A 137 20.58 -4.05 18.08
N PRO A 138 20.50 -4.24 19.42
CA PRO A 138 20.03 -3.20 20.32
C PRO A 138 20.86 -1.94 20.07
N GLN A 139 20.23 -0.87 19.58
CA GLN A 139 20.90 0.38 19.30
C GLN A 139 20.05 1.55 19.80
N THR A 140 20.72 2.66 20.03
CA THR A 140 20.06 3.95 20.21
C THR A 140 19.72 4.50 18.82
N GLY A 141 18.47 4.37 18.38
CA GLY A 141 18.01 4.89 17.08
C GLY A 141 16.78 5.78 17.22
N THR A 142 16.61 6.77 16.33
CA THR A 142 15.36 7.54 16.12
C THR A 142 14.66 7.08 14.85
N ASP A 143 14.92 5.84 14.45
CA ASP A 143 14.44 5.35 13.17
C ASP A 143 12.90 5.18 13.22
N LEU A 144 12.22 4.95 12.09
CA LEU A 144 10.75 4.96 12.00
C LEU A 144 9.90 3.77 12.57
N ILE A 145 10.05 2.48 12.19
CA ILE A 145 9.24 1.28 12.63
C ILE A 145 9.27 0.75 14.05
N TRP A 146 10.43 0.42 14.59
CA TRP A 146 10.65 0.02 15.96
C TRP A 146 10.18 1.16 16.93
N ASN A 147 9.63 2.27 16.43
CA ASN A 147 8.87 3.35 17.05
C ASN A 147 7.39 3.37 16.62
N LEU A 148 7.03 2.80 15.46
CA LEU A 148 5.63 2.67 15.04
C LEU A 148 4.84 1.77 15.97
N TYR A 149 5.52 0.84 16.65
CA TYR A 149 4.93 -0.04 17.65
C TYR A 149 5.23 0.43 19.07
N ALA A 150 4.41 0.01 20.02
CA ALA A 150 4.72 0.15 21.43
C ALA A 150 6.02 -0.64 21.73
N PRO A 151 6.87 -0.16 22.65
CA PRO A 151 8.15 -0.81 22.95
C PRO A 151 8.00 -2.15 23.67
N LYS A 152 6.79 -2.47 24.16
CA LYS A 152 6.47 -3.72 24.83
C LYS A 152 5.18 -4.31 24.26
N PRO A 153 5.08 -5.65 24.16
CA PRO A 153 3.81 -6.32 23.91
C PRO A 153 2.77 -5.97 24.98
N HIS A 154 1.51 -5.94 24.58
CA HIS A 154 0.39 -5.73 25.50
C HIS A 154 -0.80 -6.62 25.13
N ALA A 155 -1.84 -6.59 25.97
CA ALA A 155 -3.07 -7.33 25.71
C ALA A 155 -3.67 -6.92 24.35
N LEU A 156 -4.11 -7.93 23.59
CA LEU A 156 -4.77 -7.77 22.29
C LEU A 156 -6.29 -7.61 22.51
N ALA A 157 -6.69 -6.48 23.09
CA ALA A 157 -8.07 -6.23 23.52
C ALA A 157 -9.09 -6.31 22.37
N GLU A 158 -8.65 -6.08 21.14
CA GLU A 158 -9.50 -6.04 19.96
C GLU A 158 -10.07 -7.42 19.59
N LEU A 159 -9.42 -8.51 20.01
CA LEU A 159 -9.97 -9.85 19.85
C LEU A 159 -11.34 -10.00 20.53
N GLY A 160 -11.57 -9.26 21.62
CA GLY A 160 -12.77 -9.38 22.45
C GLY A 160 -14.04 -8.85 21.81
N PHE A 161 -13.95 -8.01 20.77
CA PHE A 161 -15.12 -7.47 20.06
C PHE A 161 -15.31 -8.07 18.66
N LEU A 162 -14.44 -8.97 18.21
CA LEU A 162 -14.53 -9.53 16.87
C LEU A 162 -15.72 -10.50 16.74
N PRO A 163 -16.58 -10.33 15.71
CA PRO A 163 -17.70 -11.22 15.46
C PRO A 163 -17.27 -12.68 15.21
N ALA A 164 -18.11 -13.65 15.56
CA ALA A 164 -17.84 -15.07 15.31
C ALA A 164 -17.71 -15.44 13.82
N ASP A 165 -18.27 -14.63 12.93
CA ASP A 165 -18.21 -14.77 11.48
C ASP A 165 -17.08 -13.97 10.82
N THR A 166 -16.15 -13.43 11.61
CA THR A 166 -14.91 -12.83 11.11
C THR A 166 -14.21 -13.78 10.14
N ALA A 167 -13.99 -13.31 8.92
CA ALA A 167 -13.26 -14.01 7.88
C ALA A 167 -11.79 -13.58 7.86
N LEU A 168 -11.52 -12.29 8.04
CA LEU A 168 -10.18 -11.75 8.22
C LEU A 168 -10.21 -10.68 9.30
N ALA A 169 -9.23 -10.69 10.19
CA ALA A 169 -8.95 -9.56 11.06
C ALA A 169 -7.45 -9.31 11.11
N GLN A 170 -7.07 -8.05 11.06
CA GLN A 170 -5.70 -7.64 11.29
C GLN A 170 -5.72 -6.39 12.14
N PHE A 171 -4.99 -6.41 13.25
CA PHE A 171 -4.79 -5.26 14.12
C PHE A 171 -3.32 -5.12 14.46
N GLY A 172 -2.92 -3.91 14.84
CA GLY A 172 -1.65 -3.68 15.50
C GLY A 172 -1.50 -2.22 15.89
N ASP A 173 -0.38 -1.93 16.52
CA ASP A 173 -0.15 -0.60 17.06
C ASP A 173 -0.13 0.46 15.96
N PHE A 174 -0.83 1.56 16.21
CA PHE A 174 -0.98 2.65 15.27
C PHE A 174 -0.59 3.97 15.93
N ARG A 175 0.60 4.47 15.56
CA ARG A 175 1.20 5.68 16.13
C ARG A 175 1.44 6.74 15.03
N PRO A 176 0.38 7.32 14.42
CA PRO A 176 0.52 8.24 13.29
C PRO A 176 1.32 9.51 13.65
N LYS A 177 1.30 9.93 14.92
CA LYS A 177 2.13 11.02 15.42
C LYS A 177 3.63 10.76 15.24
N VAL A 178 4.09 9.52 15.39
CA VAL A 178 5.50 9.15 15.17
C VAL A 178 5.89 9.41 13.72
N VAL A 179 5.07 8.98 12.76
CA VAL A 179 5.30 9.23 11.32
C VAL A 179 5.29 10.73 11.03
N TRP A 180 4.33 11.44 11.60
CA TRP A 180 4.20 12.89 11.42
C TRP A 180 5.43 13.64 11.93
N ASP A 181 5.85 13.39 13.17
CA ASP A 181 7.02 14.01 13.78
C ASP A 181 8.30 13.66 13.02
N TRP A 182 8.41 12.41 12.52
CA TRP A 182 9.53 12.00 11.67
C TRP A 182 9.58 12.79 10.36
N ILE A 183 8.45 12.96 9.65
CA ILE A 183 8.40 13.76 8.41
C ILE A 183 8.85 15.21 8.68
N HIS A 184 8.39 15.82 9.77
CA HIS A 184 8.81 17.16 10.17
C HIS A 184 10.31 17.23 10.44
N ALA A 185 10.86 16.28 11.20
CA ALA A 185 12.30 16.20 11.44
C ALA A 185 13.11 16.03 10.14
N GLN A 186 12.60 15.26 9.16
CA GLN A 186 13.24 15.16 7.84
C GLN A 186 13.23 16.50 7.10
N ALA A 187 12.14 17.25 7.19
CA ALA A 187 12.01 18.55 6.53
C ALA A 187 12.99 19.56 7.12
N GLU A 188 13.08 19.65 8.46
CA GLU A 188 14.01 20.54 9.15
C GLU A 188 15.47 20.32 8.74
N LYS A 189 15.88 19.04 8.62
CA LYS A 189 17.23 18.64 8.19
C LYS A 189 17.45 18.75 6.66
N SER A 190 16.44 19.04 5.85
CA SER A 190 16.53 18.93 4.38
C SER A 190 17.15 20.16 3.72
N ASP A 191 18.02 19.99 2.72
CA ASP A 191 18.50 21.10 1.87
C ASP A 191 17.63 21.33 0.60
N VAL A 192 16.48 20.65 0.56
CA VAL A 192 15.46 20.75 -0.49
C VAL A 192 14.37 21.70 0.00
N GLU A 193 14.39 22.94 -0.52
CA GLU A 193 13.48 24.00 -0.10
C GLU A 193 12.02 23.68 -0.42
N GLU A 194 11.75 22.99 -1.53
CA GLU A 194 10.41 22.56 -1.92
C GLU A 194 9.81 21.58 -0.90
N PHE A 195 10.62 20.67 -0.36
CA PHE A 195 10.19 19.73 0.65
C PHE A 195 9.92 20.43 1.99
N LYS A 196 10.85 21.30 2.42
CA LYS A 196 10.67 22.15 3.61
C LYS A 196 9.39 22.97 3.53
N LYS A 197 9.18 23.66 2.41
CA LYS A 197 8.00 24.48 2.15
C LYS A 197 6.73 23.63 2.10
N GLY A 198 6.77 22.48 1.43
CA GLY A 198 5.62 21.57 1.34
C GLY A 198 5.14 21.10 2.71
N VAL A 199 6.06 20.75 3.61
CA VAL A 199 5.73 20.35 4.99
C VAL A 199 5.30 21.55 5.83
N SER A 200 5.95 22.71 5.71
CA SER A 200 5.63 23.88 6.54
C SER A 200 4.29 24.52 6.22
N VAL A 201 3.81 24.44 4.97
CA VAL A 201 2.50 24.98 4.57
C VAL A 201 1.34 24.02 4.85
N LEU A 202 1.62 22.73 5.09
CA LEU A 202 0.59 21.71 5.27
C LEU A 202 -0.28 21.98 6.50
N VAL A 203 0.34 22.28 7.65
CA VAL A 203 -0.41 22.55 8.90
C VAL A 203 -1.28 23.80 8.78
N PRO A 204 -0.75 24.97 8.37
CA PRO A 204 -1.60 26.15 8.14
C PRO A 204 -2.73 25.90 7.15
N ALA A 205 -2.47 25.18 6.05
CA ALA A 205 -3.48 24.88 5.03
C ALA A 205 -4.62 24.01 5.58
N LEU A 206 -4.31 23.01 6.42
CA LEU A 206 -5.32 22.20 7.10
C LEU A 206 -6.12 23.03 8.11
N LYS A 207 -5.44 23.85 8.93
CA LYS A 207 -6.09 24.72 9.92
C LYS A 207 -7.02 25.74 9.29
N MET A 208 -6.65 26.33 8.15
CA MET A 208 -7.52 27.22 7.36
C MET A 208 -8.82 26.55 6.90
N GLN A 209 -8.83 25.22 6.78
CA GLN A 209 -10.01 24.46 6.40
C GLN A 209 -10.84 23.97 7.59
N GLY A 210 -10.45 24.36 8.82
CA GLY A 210 -11.06 23.90 10.06
C GLY A 210 -10.61 22.51 10.49
N ILE A 211 -9.52 21.98 9.90
CA ILE A 211 -8.94 20.70 10.27
C ILE A 211 -7.72 20.98 11.13
N ASP A 212 -7.75 20.57 12.40
CA ASP A 212 -6.60 20.68 13.28
C ASP A 212 -5.82 19.34 13.32
N PRO A 213 -4.62 19.27 12.68
CA PRO A 213 -3.83 18.04 12.67
C PRO A 213 -3.43 17.59 14.07
N ASP A 214 -3.22 18.53 14.99
CA ASP A 214 -2.81 18.21 16.36
C ASP A 214 -3.93 17.47 17.08
N THR A 215 -5.17 17.95 16.96
CA THR A 215 -6.37 17.25 17.45
C THR A 215 -6.50 15.85 16.82
N ILE A 216 -6.27 15.71 15.51
CA ILE A 216 -6.37 14.41 14.83
C ILE A 216 -5.31 13.43 15.36
N LEU A 217 -4.04 13.84 15.32
CA LEU A 217 -2.91 12.99 15.70
C LEU A 217 -2.94 12.61 17.18
N ASN A 218 -3.42 13.51 18.03
CA ASN A 218 -3.53 13.25 19.47
C ASN A 218 -4.80 12.47 19.85
N GLY A 219 -5.80 12.40 18.97
CA GLY A 219 -7.07 11.69 19.22
C GLY A 219 -6.96 10.17 19.13
N PHE A 220 -5.91 9.63 18.50
CA PHE A 220 -5.66 8.19 18.41
C PHE A 220 -5.16 7.61 19.74
N ASN A 221 -5.57 6.37 20.02
CA ASN A 221 -5.19 5.62 21.22
C ASN A 221 -4.39 4.34 20.90
N GLY A 222 -3.54 4.41 19.87
CA GLY A 222 -2.42 3.48 19.71
C GLY A 222 -2.71 2.17 18.98
N SER A 223 -3.92 1.91 18.46
CA SER A 223 -4.22 0.69 17.70
C SER A 223 -5.14 0.97 16.51
N ALA A 224 -4.94 0.25 15.41
CA ALA A 224 -5.83 0.26 14.26
C ALA A 224 -5.89 -1.12 13.60
N GLY A 225 -7.03 -1.41 12.97
CA GLY A 225 -7.29 -2.70 12.35
C GLY A 225 -8.26 -2.68 11.19
N LEU A 226 -8.21 -3.76 10.42
CA LEU A 226 -9.15 -4.10 9.36
C LEU A 226 -9.88 -5.37 9.78
N VAL A 227 -11.21 -5.35 9.68
CA VAL A 227 -12.08 -6.50 9.89
C VAL A 227 -12.84 -6.75 8.60
N ILE A 228 -12.92 -8.01 8.19
CA ILE A 228 -13.76 -8.49 7.12
C ILE A 228 -14.61 -9.64 7.66
N THR A 229 -15.93 -9.52 7.55
CA THR A 229 -16.86 -10.63 7.77
C THR A 229 -17.49 -11.03 6.43
N LEU A 230 -18.03 -12.25 6.35
CA LEU A 230 -18.71 -12.74 5.16
C LEU A 230 -20.17 -13.06 5.52
N ASP A 231 -21.09 -12.28 4.97
CA ASP A 231 -22.52 -12.49 5.12
C ASP A 231 -22.95 -13.72 4.33
N ARG A 232 -23.51 -14.71 5.02
CA ARG A 232 -23.97 -15.98 4.43
C ARG A 232 -25.36 -15.91 3.83
N GLN A 233 -26.16 -14.92 4.22
CA GLN A 233 -27.54 -14.77 3.76
C GLN A 233 -27.62 -13.82 2.57
N ARG A 234 -26.69 -12.86 2.48
CA ARG A 234 -26.58 -11.95 1.36
C ARG A 234 -25.44 -12.34 0.44
N THR A 235 -25.71 -12.44 -0.86
CA THR A 235 -24.67 -12.58 -1.88
C THR A 235 -24.57 -11.34 -2.75
N ILE A 236 -23.37 -11.00 -3.20
CA ILE A 236 -23.14 -9.98 -4.23
C ILE A 236 -22.68 -10.63 -5.53
N GLN A 237 -23.02 -10.03 -6.65
CA GLN A 237 -22.52 -10.44 -7.95
C GLN A 237 -21.18 -9.74 -8.21
N VAL A 238 -20.09 -10.50 -8.31
CA VAL A 238 -18.79 -9.97 -8.70
C VAL A 238 -18.60 -10.18 -10.21
N PRO A 239 -18.37 -9.12 -10.99
CA PRO A 239 -18.08 -9.25 -12.41
C PRO A 239 -16.69 -9.87 -12.60
N LEU A 240 -16.63 -10.91 -13.43
CA LEU A 240 -15.42 -11.62 -13.85
C LEU A 240 -15.42 -11.69 -15.38
N GLY A 241 -15.11 -10.56 -16.02
CA GLY A 241 -15.29 -10.37 -17.46
C GLY A 241 -16.78 -10.28 -17.82
N LYS A 242 -17.21 -11.06 -18.82
CA LYS A 242 -18.63 -11.17 -19.23
C LYS A 242 -19.50 -12.03 -18.30
N ALA A 243 -18.90 -12.77 -17.37
CA ALA A 243 -19.63 -13.56 -16.38
C ALA A 243 -19.75 -12.81 -15.05
N SER A 244 -20.82 -13.04 -14.30
CA SER A 244 -20.95 -12.61 -12.91
C SER A 244 -21.10 -13.83 -12.02
N MET A 245 -20.51 -13.78 -10.83
CA MET A 245 -20.62 -14.89 -9.88
C MET A 245 -21.13 -14.39 -8.53
N PRO A 246 -22.10 -15.10 -7.92
CA PRO A 246 -22.51 -14.82 -6.55
C PRO A 246 -21.40 -15.22 -5.60
N ILE A 247 -20.99 -14.31 -4.72
CA ILE A 247 -20.17 -14.61 -3.55
C ILE A 247 -20.89 -14.13 -2.29
N PRO A 248 -20.66 -14.77 -1.12
CA PRO A 248 -21.03 -14.21 0.18
C PRO A 248 -20.60 -12.75 0.26
N ALA A 249 -21.53 -11.87 0.63
CA ALA A 249 -21.28 -10.44 0.61
C ALA A 249 -20.26 -10.08 1.70
N PRO A 250 -19.10 -9.50 1.36
CA PRO A 250 -18.16 -9.06 2.36
C PRO A 250 -18.70 -7.81 3.06
N ASN A 251 -18.60 -7.78 4.39
CA ASN A 251 -18.68 -6.55 5.15
C ASN A 251 -17.29 -6.19 5.64
N LEU A 252 -16.91 -4.92 5.50
CA LEU A 252 -15.59 -4.43 5.84
C LEU A 252 -15.71 -3.38 6.94
N ALA A 253 -14.79 -3.37 7.87
CA ALA A 253 -14.66 -2.31 8.85
C ALA A 253 -13.19 -1.91 9.04
N LEU A 254 -12.92 -0.62 8.97
CA LEU A 254 -11.71 -0.02 9.52
C LEU A 254 -12.02 0.36 10.97
N VAL A 255 -11.21 -0.12 11.90
CA VAL A 255 -11.37 0.10 13.33
C VAL A 255 -10.14 0.85 13.81
N VAL A 256 -10.33 1.93 14.57
CA VAL A 256 -9.22 2.69 15.14
C VAL A 256 -9.51 2.95 16.61
N ALA A 257 -8.56 2.66 17.48
CA ALA A 257 -8.64 3.04 18.88
C ALA A 257 -8.49 4.56 18.99
N VAL A 258 -9.41 5.19 19.74
CA VAL A 258 -9.49 6.63 19.95
C VAL A 258 -9.59 6.93 21.44
N LYS A 259 -9.20 8.15 21.83
CA LYS A 259 -9.26 8.59 23.25
C LYS A 259 -10.64 9.09 23.66
N ASP A 260 -11.38 9.64 22.69
CA ASP A 260 -12.68 10.28 22.88
C ASP A 260 -13.43 10.40 21.54
N PHE A 261 -14.47 11.24 21.52
CA PHE A 261 -15.30 11.48 20.34
C PHE A 261 -14.74 12.54 19.36
N ALA A 262 -13.59 13.17 19.62
CA ALA A 262 -13.09 14.29 18.82
C ALA A 262 -12.93 13.94 17.33
N LEU A 263 -12.40 12.76 17.01
CA LEU A 263 -12.26 12.31 15.62
C LEU A 263 -13.62 12.08 14.94
N TYR A 264 -14.59 11.56 15.68
CA TYR A 264 -15.96 11.41 15.19
C TYR A 264 -16.57 12.79 14.92
N ASP A 265 -16.41 13.73 15.85
CA ASP A 265 -16.99 15.07 15.76
C ASP A 265 -16.40 15.88 14.60
N ILE A 266 -15.11 15.72 14.29
CA ILE A 266 -14.46 16.29 13.10
C ILE A 266 -15.14 15.80 11.81
N VAL A 267 -15.41 14.49 11.70
CA VAL A 267 -16.09 13.94 10.50
C VAL A 267 -17.55 14.38 10.47
N ALA A 268 -18.23 14.35 11.62
CA ALA A 268 -19.63 14.73 11.75
C ALA A 268 -19.87 16.22 11.50
N ALA A 269 -18.87 17.09 11.68
CA ALA A 269 -19.00 18.54 11.46
C ALA A 269 -19.49 18.89 10.04
N GLY A 270 -19.13 18.09 9.04
CA GLY A 270 -19.54 18.28 7.64
C GLY A 270 -20.91 17.71 7.27
N ILE A 271 -21.60 17.03 8.19
CA ILE A 271 -22.88 16.35 7.95
C ILE A 271 -24.05 17.19 8.49
N GLN A 272 -25.22 17.05 7.88
CA GLN A 272 -26.46 17.70 8.29
C GLN A 272 -26.86 17.30 9.72
N PRO A 273 -27.31 18.23 10.58
CA PRO A 273 -27.64 17.97 11.99
C PRO A 273 -28.60 16.79 12.22
N GLU A 274 -29.63 16.66 11.38
CA GLU A 274 -30.67 15.62 11.47
C GLU A 274 -30.15 14.18 11.25
N LYS A 275 -28.90 14.04 10.77
CA LYS A 275 -28.24 12.74 10.59
C LYS A 275 -27.21 12.43 11.68
N LYS A 276 -26.98 13.35 12.62
CA LYS A 276 -26.02 13.17 13.71
C LYS A 276 -26.71 12.48 14.88
N ALA A 277 -26.00 11.55 15.51
CA ALA A 277 -26.40 11.02 16.81
C ALA A 277 -26.46 12.11 17.89
N ASP A 278 -27.26 11.90 18.93
CA ASP A 278 -27.28 12.77 20.10
C ASP A 278 -25.91 12.72 20.81
N PRO A 279 -25.28 13.87 21.12
CA PRO A 279 -24.04 13.89 21.90
C PRO A 279 -24.08 13.13 23.23
N ALA A 280 -25.27 12.93 23.82
CA ALA A 280 -25.46 12.18 25.07
C ALA A 280 -25.42 10.64 24.89
N GLU A 281 -25.49 10.13 23.66
CA GLU A 281 -25.42 8.68 23.40
C GLU A 281 -24.02 8.12 23.71
N ALA A 282 -23.98 6.99 24.42
CA ALA A 282 -22.73 6.26 24.71
C ALA A 282 -22.05 5.70 23.46
N VAL A 283 -22.84 5.43 22.41
CA VAL A 283 -22.36 5.01 21.09
C VAL A 283 -23.05 5.88 20.06
N ARG A 284 -22.27 6.62 19.28
CA ARG A 284 -22.77 7.52 18.24
C ARG A 284 -22.66 6.87 16.89
N PHE A 285 -23.76 6.82 16.14
CA PHE A 285 -23.79 6.33 14.76
C PHE A 285 -24.08 7.46 13.78
N LEU A 286 -23.35 7.45 12.67
CA LEU A 286 -23.49 8.41 11.58
C LEU A 286 -23.59 7.65 10.26
N PRO A 287 -24.79 7.57 9.67
CA PRO A 287 -24.97 7.02 8.32
C PRO A 287 -24.23 7.88 7.30
N LEU A 288 -23.50 7.24 6.40
CA LEU A 288 -22.75 7.89 5.34
C LEU A 288 -23.40 7.63 3.97
N PRO A 289 -23.17 8.49 2.97
CA PRO A 289 -23.65 8.25 1.61
C PRO A 289 -23.09 6.92 1.06
N ALA A 290 -23.98 6.03 0.61
CA ALA A 290 -23.59 4.79 -0.03
C ALA A 290 -23.07 5.05 -1.46
N PRO A 291 -21.84 4.62 -1.82
CA PRO A 291 -21.43 4.60 -3.21
C PRO A 291 -22.26 3.57 -3.99
N PRO A 292 -22.35 3.66 -5.33
CA PRO A 292 -23.07 2.69 -6.16
C PRO A 292 -22.28 1.37 -6.26
N ASN A 293 -22.09 0.69 -5.13
CA ASN A 293 -21.32 -0.55 -5.00
C ASN A 293 -22.01 -1.48 -3.98
N PRO A 294 -22.27 -2.75 -4.32
CA PRO A 294 -22.96 -3.69 -3.44
C PRO A 294 -22.20 -4.04 -2.14
N VAL A 295 -20.90 -3.76 -2.06
CA VAL A 295 -20.08 -3.97 -0.85
C VAL A 295 -20.40 -2.95 0.26
N PHE A 296 -20.80 -1.73 -0.11
CA PHE A 296 -21.12 -0.64 0.82
C PHE A 296 -22.63 -0.41 0.86
N SER A 297 -23.37 -1.39 1.38
CA SER A 297 -24.83 -1.33 1.43
C SER A 297 -25.37 -0.26 2.37
N SER A 298 -24.67 0.00 3.48
CA SER A 298 -25.09 0.92 4.54
C SER A 298 -23.87 1.48 5.26
N PRO A 299 -22.98 2.21 4.56
CA PRO A 299 -21.74 2.67 5.17
C PRO A 299 -22.03 3.55 6.38
N THR A 300 -21.35 3.25 7.48
CA THR A 300 -21.65 3.83 8.78
C THR A 300 -20.35 4.15 9.49
N LEU A 301 -20.26 5.37 10.01
CA LEU A 301 -19.25 5.72 11.01
C LEU A 301 -19.87 5.55 12.40
N ALA A 302 -19.19 4.84 13.29
CA ALA A 302 -19.64 4.64 14.66
C ALA A 302 -18.51 4.93 15.65
N CYS A 303 -18.83 5.49 16.82
CA CYS A 303 -17.86 5.75 17.88
C CYS A 303 -18.45 5.46 19.26
N ASN A 304 -17.70 4.81 20.14
CA ASN A 304 -18.07 4.58 21.55
C ASN A 304 -17.12 5.28 22.53
N GLY A 305 -16.37 6.28 22.06
CA GLY A 305 -15.34 6.99 22.82
C GLY A 305 -14.03 6.21 23.01
N ARG A 306 -13.99 4.91 22.69
CA ARG A 306 -12.76 4.08 22.73
C ARG A 306 -12.34 3.58 21.34
N TYR A 307 -13.31 3.34 20.47
CA TYR A 307 -13.09 2.93 19.09
C TYR A 307 -13.92 3.78 18.15
N LEU A 308 -13.30 4.17 17.03
CA LEU A 308 -13.95 4.72 15.86
C LEU A 308 -13.98 3.63 14.79
N VAL A 309 -15.17 3.31 14.28
CA VAL A 309 -15.38 2.28 13.26
C VAL A 309 -15.97 2.92 12.03
N PHE A 310 -15.33 2.72 10.89
CA PHE A 310 -15.90 2.97 9.57
C PHE A 310 -16.23 1.62 8.93
N ALA A 311 -17.51 1.28 8.87
CA ALA A 311 -17.99 0.01 8.34
C ALA A 311 -18.73 0.19 7.01
N SER A 312 -18.68 -0.83 6.15
CA SER A 312 -19.42 -0.88 4.89
C SER A 312 -20.90 -1.22 5.08
N ALA A 313 -21.25 -1.78 6.25
CA ALA A 313 -22.59 -2.10 6.67
C ALA A 313 -22.83 -1.71 8.13
N ARG A 314 -24.03 -1.20 8.43
CA ARG A 314 -24.43 -0.74 9.77
C ARG A 314 -24.36 -1.87 10.80
N GLU A 315 -24.79 -3.06 10.43
CA GLU A 315 -24.89 -4.23 11.28
C GLU A 315 -23.50 -4.64 11.81
N LEU A 316 -22.47 -4.51 10.98
CA LEU A 316 -21.08 -4.75 11.38
C LEU A 316 -20.60 -3.67 12.38
N ALA A 317 -20.93 -2.40 12.14
CA ALA A 317 -20.59 -1.32 13.08
C ALA A 317 -21.26 -1.54 14.45
N GLU A 318 -22.55 -1.90 14.47
CA GLU A 318 -23.30 -2.20 15.69
C GLU A 318 -22.67 -3.37 16.46
N THR A 319 -22.32 -4.46 15.76
CA THR A 319 -21.68 -5.63 16.39
C THR A 319 -20.33 -5.28 17.01
N LEU A 320 -19.48 -4.54 16.29
CA LEU A 320 -18.17 -4.11 16.79
C LEU A 320 -18.30 -3.14 17.98
N MET A 321 -19.28 -2.23 17.94
CA MET A 321 -19.51 -1.26 19.02
C MET A 321 -20.11 -1.89 20.29
N ALA A 322 -20.97 -2.91 20.14
CA ALA A 322 -21.55 -3.64 21.26
C ALA A 322 -20.50 -4.39 22.07
N GLY A 323 -19.37 -4.76 21.44
CA GLY A 323 -18.29 -5.48 22.10
C GLY A 323 -18.66 -6.89 22.56
N THR A 324 -19.76 -7.43 22.04
CA THR A 324 -20.25 -8.79 22.33
C THR A 324 -19.59 -9.81 21.41
N GLY A 325 -18.27 -9.72 21.24
CA GLY A 325 -17.54 -10.55 20.27
C GLY A 325 -17.80 -12.04 20.46
N GLY A 326 -17.51 -12.83 19.43
CA GLY A 326 -17.70 -14.28 19.45
C GLY A 326 -16.58 -15.06 18.75
N LEU A 327 -15.61 -14.38 18.14
CA LEU A 327 -14.52 -15.04 17.44
C LEU A 327 -13.73 -15.98 18.37
N GLN A 328 -13.38 -15.51 19.57
CA GLN A 328 -12.56 -16.27 20.51
C GLN A 328 -13.25 -17.55 21.01
N ASP A 329 -14.59 -17.61 20.93
CA ASP A 329 -15.36 -18.78 21.34
C ASP A 329 -15.43 -19.88 20.28
N THR A 330 -15.14 -19.53 19.02
CA THR A 330 -15.17 -20.48 17.90
C THR A 330 -14.13 -21.59 18.07
N ALA A 331 -14.49 -22.81 17.66
CA ALA A 331 -13.58 -23.95 17.70
C ALA A 331 -12.34 -23.71 16.81
N GLU A 332 -12.54 -23.02 15.69
CA GLU A 332 -11.51 -22.65 14.74
C GLU A 332 -10.47 -21.70 15.35
N PHE A 333 -10.92 -20.62 16.01
CA PHE A 333 -10.01 -19.71 16.69
C PHE A 333 -9.25 -20.42 17.81
N LYS A 334 -9.94 -21.20 18.67
CA LYS A 334 -9.30 -21.96 19.76
C LYS A 334 -8.23 -22.92 19.24
N LYS A 335 -8.46 -23.57 18.10
CA LYS A 335 -7.48 -24.43 17.43
C LYS A 335 -6.27 -23.63 16.95
N LEU A 336 -6.48 -22.48 16.31
CA LEU A 336 -5.41 -21.63 15.76
C LEU A 336 -4.65 -20.86 16.84
N ALA A 337 -5.27 -20.52 17.97
CA ALA A 337 -4.66 -19.77 19.07
C ALA A 337 -3.81 -20.63 20.02
N ARG A 338 -3.80 -21.95 19.84
CA ARG A 338 -3.03 -22.88 20.68
C ARG A 338 -1.54 -22.52 20.69
N ASP A 339 -0.94 -22.35 21.86
CA ASP A 339 0.49 -22.04 22.02
C ASP A 339 0.96 -20.73 21.32
N ILE A 340 0.02 -19.82 21.00
CA ILE A 340 0.30 -18.47 20.53
C ILE A 340 0.34 -17.52 21.73
N PRO A 341 1.26 -16.53 21.78
CA PRO A 341 1.28 -15.54 22.86
C PRO A 341 -0.04 -14.80 23.02
N ALA A 342 -0.49 -14.59 24.26
CA ALA A 342 -1.70 -13.82 24.57
C ALA A 342 -1.50 -12.29 24.43
N GLU A 343 -0.26 -11.84 24.40
CA GLU A 343 0.13 -10.43 24.27
C GLU A 343 0.97 -10.21 23.01
N GLY A 344 0.82 -9.03 22.41
CA GLY A 344 1.51 -8.62 21.21
C GLY A 344 1.38 -7.12 20.93
N ASN A 345 1.96 -6.71 19.81
CA ASN A 345 1.86 -5.38 19.21
C ASN A 345 0.98 -5.41 17.95
N GLY A 346 0.41 -6.58 17.65
CA GLY A 346 -0.52 -6.81 16.56
C GLY A 346 -0.82 -8.28 16.36
N PHE A 347 -1.92 -8.56 15.67
CA PHE A 347 -2.31 -9.91 15.29
C PHE A 347 -2.91 -9.93 13.90
N ARG A 348 -2.90 -11.12 13.31
CA ARG A 348 -3.62 -11.43 12.07
C ARG A 348 -4.37 -12.74 12.24
N TYR A 349 -5.62 -12.74 11.83
CA TYR A 349 -6.49 -13.91 11.76
C TYR A 349 -7.04 -14.04 10.35
N ILE A 350 -6.98 -15.25 9.80
CA ILE A 350 -7.57 -15.62 8.52
C ILE A 350 -8.35 -16.91 8.74
N SER A 351 -9.66 -16.82 8.56
CA SER A 351 -10.58 -17.94 8.64
C SER A 351 -10.45 -18.83 7.41
N PRO A 352 -10.63 -20.16 7.54
CA PRO A 352 -10.83 -21.04 6.39
C PRO A 352 -11.96 -20.59 5.46
N ARG A 353 -12.93 -19.82 5.97
CA ARG A 353 -14.09 -19.30 5.20
C ARG A 353 -13.67 -18.37 4.06
N VAL A 354 -12.54 -17.67 4.18
CA VAL A 354 -11.99 -16.86 3.08
C VAL A 354 -11.76 -17.72 1.83
N ASN A 355 -11.48 -19.01 2.03
CA ASN A 355 -11.21 -19.92 0.93
C ASN A 355 -12.43 -20.28 0.12
N GLU A 356 -13.63 -20.35 0.70
CA GLU A 356 -14.87 -20.62 -0.07
C GLU A 356 -15.03 -19.54 -1.16
N VAL A 357 -14.74 -18.29 -0.80
CA VAL A 357 -14.74 -17.16 -1.73
C VAL A 357 -13.58 -17.27 -2.73
N MET A 358 -12.35 -17.50 -2.27
CA MET A 358 -11.18 -17.59 -3.15
C MET A 358 -11.24 -18.76 -4.15
N GLN A 359 -11.78 -19.92 -3.75
CA GLN A 359 -11.99 -21.07 -4.63
C GLN A 359 -13.05 -20.78 -5.67
N SER A 360 -14.13 -20.11 -5.28
CA SER A 360 -15.17 -19.67 -6.22
C SER A 360 -14.57 -18.70 -7.25
N ILE A 361 -13.74 -17.76 -6.81
CA ILE A 361 -13.01 -16.83 -7.70
C ILE A 361 -12.06 -17.61 -8.61
N LYS A 362 -11.28 -18.56 -8.07
CA LYS A 362 -10.34 -19.40 -8.84
C LYS A 362 -11.05 -20.20 -9.92
N ALA A 363 -12.13 -20.90 -9.57
CA ALA A 363 -12.89 -21.73 -10.50
C ALA A 363 -13.50 -20.92 -11.65
N THR A 364 -13.94 -19.69 -11.39
CA THR A 364 -14.59 -18.85 -12.39
C THR A 364 -13.59 -18.02 -13.21
N ALA A 365 -12.58 -17.43 -12.57
CA ALA A 365 -11.55 -16.66 -13.26
C ALA A 365 -10.72 -17.53 -14.22
N LEU A 366 -10.36 -18.75 -13.81
CA LEU A 366 -9.66 -19.70 -14.68
C LEU A 366 -10.52 -20.28 -15.81
N LYS A 367 -11.84 -20.05 -15.80
CA LYS A 367 -12.74 -20.43 -16.89
C LYS A 367 -13.08 -19.25 -17.82
N ASN A 368 -12.61 -18.03 -17.50
CA ASN A 368 -12.88 -16.87 -18.33
C ASN A 368 -12.07 -16.96 -19.64
N PRO A 369 -12.73 -17.04 -20.81
CA PRO A 369 -12.05 -17.15 -22.11
C PRO A 369 -11.35 -15.85 -22.54
N GLU A 370 -11.66 -14.70 -21.91
CA GLU A 370 -11.06 -13.40 -22.24
C GLU A 370 -9.73 -13.14 -21.50
N LEU A 371 -9.39 -13.98 -20.52
CA LEU A 371 -8.10 -13.90 -19.82
C LEU A 371 -7.00 -14.44 -20.74
N LYS A 372 -6.02 -13.58 -21.06
CA LYS A 372 -4.82 -13.96 -21.81
C LYS A 372 -4.05 -15.05 -21.05
N GLU A 373 -3.36 -15.92 -21.78
CA GLU A 373 -2.59 -17.02 -21.17
C GLU A 373 -1.52 -16.55 -20.19
N THR A 374 -0.85 -15.43 -20.45
CA THR A 374 0.12 -14.83 -19.52
C THR A 374 -0.52 -14.36 -18.22
N ASP A 375 -1.71 -13.77 -18.31
CA ASP A 375 -2.45 -13.26 -17.16
C ASP A 375 -3.05 -14.43 -16.36
N ARG A 376 -3.50 -15.48 -17.07
CA ARG A 376 -3.97 -16.74 -16.49
C ARG A 376 -2.84 -17.43 -15.73
N ALA A 377 -1.64 -17.53 -16.32
CA ALA A 377 -0.47 -18.13 -15.68
C ALA A 377 0.00 -17.31 -14.46
N GLY A 378 0.00 -15.97 -14.55
CA GLY A 378 0.29 -15.09 -13.42
C GLY A 378 -0.73 -15.23 -12.28
N LEU A 379 -2.02 -15.22 -12.61
CA LEU A 379 -3.10 -15.43 -11.66
C LEU A 379 -3.02 -16.81 -10.99
N GLN A 380 -2.76 -17.85 -11.78
CA GLN A 380 -2.57 -19.22 -11.28
C GLN A 380 -1.36 -19.30 -10.34
N THR A 381 -0.27 -18.62 -10.66
CA THR A 381 0.93 -18.55 -9.82
C THR A 381 0.59 -17.93 -8.47
N VAL A 382 -0.07 -16.77 -8.44
CA VAL A 382 -0.48 -16.09 -7.21
C VAL A 382 -1.49 -16.94 -6.42
N MET A 383 -2.48 -17.53 -7.09
CA MET A 383 -3.51 -18.37 -6.46
C MET A 383 -2.95 -19.69 -5.91
N ASN A 384 -1.82 -20.18 -6.42
CA ASN A 384 -1.18 -21.39 -5.92
C ASN A 384 -0.26 -21.12 -4.72
N LEU A 385 0.02 -19.86 -4.37
CA LEU A 385 0.82 -19.50 -3.19
C LEU A 385 0.14 -19.83 -1.86
N PHE A 386 -1.19 -20.01 -1.87
CA PHE A 386 -1.97 -20.35 -0.69
C PHE A 386 -2.78 -21.63 -0.96
N PRO A 387 -2.76 -22.62 -0.05
CA PRO A 387 -3.57 -23.81 -0.20
C PRO A 387 -5.05 -23.45 -0.14
N GLY A 388 -5.87 -24.30 -0.74
CA GLY A 388 -7.31 -24.10 -0.84
C GLY A 388 -8.06 -24.10 0.48
N ASP A 389 -7.41 -24.44 1.59
CA ASP A 389 -7.94 -24.44 2.94
C ASP A 389 -7.15 -23.52 3.88
N PHE A 390 -6.36 -22.57 3.33
CA PHE A 390 -5.49 -21.69 4.14
C PHE A 390 -6.23 -21.04 5.31
N SER A 391 -5.65 -21.18 6.49
CA SER A 391 -6.10 -20.57 7.72
C SER A 391 -4.89 -20.22 8.56
N MET A 392 -5.00 -19.13 9.32
CA MET A 392 -3.90 -18.64 10.11
C MET A 392 -4.38 -17.82 11.29
N TYR A 393 -3.69 -17.97 12.41
CA TYR A 393 -3.68 -16.95 13.45
C TYR A 393 -2.23 -16.69 13.85
N GLY A 394 -1.84 -15.44 13.95
CA GLY A 394 -0.50 -15.08 14.41
C GLY A 394 -0.47 -13.77 15.15
N VAL A 395 0.48 -13.70 16.08
CA VAL A 395 0.75 -12.53 16.91
C VAL A 395 2.16 -12.05 16.61
N MET A 396 2.28 -10.74 16.43
CA MET A 396 3.55 -10.04 16.30
C MET A 396 3.89 -9.44 17.66
N ARG A 397 5.11 -9.66 18.11
CA ARG A 397 5.69 -9.04 19.30
C ARG A 397 6.88 -8.19 18.87
N HIS A 398 6.99 -7.02 19.47
CA HIS A 398 8.07 -6.07 19.27
C HIS A 398 8.78 -5.82 20.61
N ASP A 399 10.11 -5.84 20.58
CA ASP A 399 10.97 -5.46 21.71
C ASP A 399 12.23 -4.74 21.19
N SER A 400 13.15 -4.41 22.10
CA SER A 400 14.40 -3.70 21.80
C SER A 400 15.38 -4.45 20.88
N THR A 401 15.08 -5.69 20.52
CA THR A 401 15.88 -6.52 19.61
C THR A 401 15.22 -6.72 18.24
N GLY A 402 13.96 -6.31 18.10
CA GLY A 402 13.22 -6.30 16.84
C GLY A 402 11.86 -6.96 16.95
N PHE A 403 11.50 -7.74 15.93
CA PHE A 403 10.19 -8.39 15.85
C PHE A 403 10.27 -9.90 15.93
N CYS A 404 9.29 -10.48 16.61
CA CYS A 404 9.00 -11.90 16.58
C CYS A 404 7.54 -12.13 16.20
N TYR A 405 7.30 -12.79 15.07
CA TYR A 405 6.00 -13.31 14.69
C TYR A 405 5.89 -14.74 15.15
N THR A 406 4.81 -15.09 15.83
CA THR A 406 4.45 -16.47 16.13
C THR A 406 3.10 -16.73 15.50
N LEU A 407 3.02 -17.71 14.59
CA LEU A 407 1.82 -17.97 13.81
C LEU A 407 1.53 -19.47 13.70
N ASN A 408 0.27 -19.83 13.87
CA ASN A 408 -0.24 -21.16 13.56
C ASN A 408 -0.99 -21.11 12.25
N HIS A 409 -0.68 -22.04 11.35
CA HIS A 409 -1.23 -22.05 10.00
C HIS A 409 -1.16 -23.45 9.38
N ASN A 410 -1.84 -23.65 8.25
CA ASN A 410 -1.81 -24.88 7.46
C ASN A 410 -1.13 -24.72 6.08
N LEU A 411 -0.24 -23.75 5.94
CA LEU A 411 0.59 -23.64 4.72
C LEU A 411 1.57 -24.81 4.65
N PRO A 412 1.68 -25.48 3.49
CA PRO A 412 2.77 -26.39 3.21
C PRO A 412 4.14 -25.73 3.42
N LEU A 413 5.08 -26.50 3.97
CA LEU A 413 6.41 -26.03 4.34
C LEU A 413 7.20 -25.40 3.18
N HIS A 414 7.06 -25.91 1.95
CA HIS A 414 7.75 -25.35 0.78
C HIS A 414 7.26 -23.93 0.43
N GLN A 415 6.02 -23.58 0.80
CA GLN A 415 5.48 -22.23 0.60
C GLN A 415 5.97 -21.26 1.69
N LEU A 416 6.32 -21.76 2.88
CA LEU A 416 6.94 -20.96 3.94
C LEU A 416 8.33 -20.43 3.54
N MET A 417 9.06 -21.15 2.69
CA MET A 417 10.38 -20.72 2.20
C MET A 417 10.33 -19.47 1.32
N VAL A 418 9.15 -19.10 0.79
CA VAL A 418 8.95 -17.86 0.04
C VAL A 418 8.94 -16.65 0.97
N LEU A 419 8.53 -16.80 2.23
CA LEU A 419 8.38 -15.66 3.15
C LEU A 419 9.73 -14.99 3.50
N PRO A 420 10.82 -15.72 3.81
CA PRO A 420 12.16 -15.11 3.94
C PRO A 420 12.63 -14.41 2.66
N ALA A 421 12.34 -14.96 1.49
CA ALA A 421 12.68 -14.33 0.22
C ALA A 421 11.91 -13.02 0.00
N VAL A 422 10.62 -12.98 0.36
CA VAL A 422 9.79 -11.75 0.32
C VAL A 422 10.30 -10.71 1.31
N MET A 423 10.70 -11.11 2.53
CA MET A 423 11.30 -10.19 3.51
C MET A 423 12.61 -9.57 2.99
N ALA A 424 13.49 -10.38 2.41
CA ALA A 424 14.72 -9.89 1.80
C ALA A 424 14.47 -9.03 0.54
N ALA A 425 13.46 -9.38 -0.26
CA ALA A 425 13.05 -8.58 -1.40
C ALA A 425 12.50 -7.21 -0.98
N GLY A 426 11.78 -7.11 0.14
CA GLY A 426 11.33 -5.84 0.70
C GLY A 426 12.49 -4.89 1.07
N ILE A 427 13.55 -5.44 1.69
CA ILE A 427 14.79 -4.70 1.99
C ILE A 427 15.46 -4.23 0.69
N GLY A 428 15.51 -5.07 -0.35
CA GLY A 428 16.07 -4.71 -1.66
C GLY A 428 15.21 -3.74 -2.48
N ALA A 429 13.88 -3.83 -2.39
CA ALA A 429 12.93 -3.03 -3.16
C ALA A 429 12.95 -1.54 -2.77
N ALA A 430 13.31 -1.21 -1.53
CA ALA A 430 13.54 0.17 -1.10
C ALA A 430 14.58 0.89 -1.96
N VAL A 431 15.51 0.16 -2.59
CA VAL A 431 16.55 0.69 -3.49
C VAL A 431 16.11 0.68 -4.96
N ALA A 432 15.11 -0.12 -5.32
CA ALA A 432 14.65 -0.27 -6.70
C ALA A 432 13.66 0.82 -7.16
N VAL A 433 13.09 1.61 -6.25
CA VAL A 433 12.09 2.64 -6.56
C VAL A 433 12.56 3.64 -7.64
N PRO A 434 13.78 4.19 -7.61
CA PRO A 434 14.25 5.11 -8.66
C PRO A 434 14.45 4.43 -10.03
N ALA A 435 14.95 3.18 -10.04
CA ALA A 435 15.09 2.39 -11.26
C ALA A 435 13.72 2.04 -11.87
N MET A 436 12.73 1.76 -11.01
CA MET A 436 11.35 1.58 -11.41
C MET A 436 10.75 2.87 -11.99
N VAL A 437 10.96 4.03 -11.37
CA VAL A 437 10.49 5.33 -11.91
C VAL A 437 11.06 5.57 -13.32
N LYS A 438 12.37 5.39 -13.53
CA LYS A 438 12.98 5.48 -14.87
C LYS A 438 12.36 4.49 -15.86
N SER A 439 12.17 3.22 -15.47
CA SER A 439 11.57 2.21 -16.34
C SER A 439 10.08 2.49 -16.66
N THR A 440 9.35 3.08 -15.73
CA THR A 440 7.93 3.44 -15.91
C THR A 440 7.80 4.61 -16.88
N GLU A 441 8.69 5.60 -16.80
CA GLU A 441 8.74 6.73 -17.74
C GLU A 441 9.05 6.28 -19.17
N LEU A 442 10.01 5.36 -19.34
CA LEU A 442 10.30 4.75 -20.65
C LEU A 442 9.11 3.95 -21.19
N ALA A 443 8.44 3.17 -20.35
CA ALA A 443 7.25 2.41 -20.75
C ALA A 443 6.08 3.33 -21.17
N ARG A 444 5.87 4.45 -20.49
CA ARG A 444 4.85 5.44 -20.85
C ARG A 444 5.14 6.08 -22.21
N ARG A 445 6.38 6.48 -22.48
CA ARG A 445 6.81 6.99 -23.79
C ARG A 445 6.59 5.97 -24.91
N ALA A 446 7.03 4.73 -24.70
CA ALA A 446 6.85 3.65 -25.67
C ALA A 446 5.36 3.39 -25.97
N LYS A 447 4.51 3.43 -24.94
CA LYS A 447 3.06 3.32 -25.08
C LYS A 447 2.47 4.48 -25.88
N THR A 448 2.85 5.73 -25.58
CA THR A 448 2.41 6.91 -26.33
C THR A 448 2.74 6.79 -27.82
N LEU A 449 3.99 6.45 -28.16
CA LEU A 449 4.43 6.29 -29.54
C LEU A 449 3.70 5.15 -30.27
N ALA A 450 3.53 4.01 -29.61
CA ALA A 450 2.79 2.88 -30.18
C ALA A 450 1.33 3.26 -30.48
N GLN A 451 0.70 3.99 -29.57
CA GLN A 451 -0.69 4.44 -29.72
C GLN A 451 -0.83 5.50 -30.81
N MET A 452 0.07 6.49 -30.87
CA MET A 452 0.09 7.48 -31.95
C MET A 452 0.28 6.82 -33.32
N ARG A 453 1.17 5.83 -33.47
CA ARG A 453 1.34 5.07 -34.72
C ARG A 453 0.09 4.28 -35.10
N SER A 454 -0.58 3.69 -34.12
CA SER A 454 -1.86 3.00 -34.36
C SER A 454 -2.92 3.97 -34.88
N ILE A 455 -3.03 5.17 -34.29
CA ILE A 455 -3.96 6.21 -34.74
C ILE A 455 -3.58 6.69 -36.16
N SER A 456 -2.29 6.95 -36.43
CA SER A 456 -1.82 7.31 -37.77
C SER A 456 -2.22 6.26 -38.81
N THR A 457 -2.13 4.97 -38.46
CA THR A 457 -2.54 3.89 -39.37
C THR A 457 -4.04 3.93 -39.67
N GLN A 458 -4.88 4.23 -38.66
CA GLN A 458 -6.33 4.39 -38.86
C GLN A 458 -6.64 5.61 -39.75
N VAL A 459 -5.97 6.74 -39.52
CA VAL A 459 -6.14 7.95 -40.33
C VAL A 459 -5.70 7.72 -41.78
N LEU A 460 -4.59 7.01 -42.00
CA LEU A 460 -4.11 6.64 -43.34
C LEU A 460 -5.06 5.66 -44.04
N GLY A 461 -5.65 4.71 -43.30
CA GLY A 461 -6.71 3.83 -43.83
C GLY A 461 -7.94 4.62 -44.28
N TYR A 462 -8.41 5.54 -43.44
CA TYR A 462 -9.52 6.42 -43.77
C TYR A 462 -9.23 7.27 -45.02
N LEU A 463 -8.01 7.84 -45.11
CA LEU A 463 -7.55 8.61 -46.26
C LEU A 463 -7.55 7.78 -47.55
N ALA A 464 -7.09 6.53 -47.48
CA ALA A 464 -7.10 5.62 -48.64
C ALA A 464 -8.52 5.30 -49.14
N GLU A 465 -9.49 5.21 -48.22
CA GLU A 465 -10.89 4.92 -48.54
C GLU A 465 -11.67 6.14 -49.03
N HIS A 466 -11.41 7.32 -48.46
CA HIS A 466 -12.25 8.51 -48.65
C HIS A 466 -11.57 9.63 -49.44
N GLY A 467 -10.28 9.49 -49.77
CA GLY A 467 -9.49 10.51 -50.48
C GLY A 467 -9.20 11.77 -49.65
N THR A 468 -9.58 11.78 -48.36
CA THR A 468 -9.30 12.86 -47.41
C THR A 468 -9.05 12.30 -46.02
N THR A 469 -8.26 12.99 -45.21
CA THR A 469 -8.14 12.73 -43.77
C THR A 469 -9.44 13.11 -43.06
N PRO A 470 -9.79 12.46 -41.94
CA PRO A 470 -11.00 12.75 -41.20
C PRO A 470 -10.93 14.15 -40.54
N GLU A 471 -12.09 14.77 -40.32
CA GLU A 471 -12.16 16.09 -39.65
C GLU A 471 -11.85 15.99 -38.15
N THR A 472 -12.24 14.88 -37.53
CA THR A 472 -12.00 14.58 -36.12
C THR A 472 -11.68 13.10 -35.94
N ILE A 473 -11.06 12.77 -34.80
CA ILE A 473 -10.82 11.40 -34.38
C ILE A 473 -11.37 11.18 -32.98
N GLU A 474 -11.52 9.92 -32.57
CA GLU A 474 -11.81 9.58 -31.18
C GLU A 474 -10.71 10.13 -30.24
N ILE A 475 -11.10 10.56 -29.03
CA ILE A 475 -10.14 11.11 -28.06
C ILE A 475 -9.36 9.96 -27.42
N PHE A 476 -8.13 9.79 -27.86
CA PHE A 476 -7.18 8.86 -27.25
C PHE A 476 -6.36 9.54 -26.15
N LYS A 477 -5.90 8.76 -25.18
CA LYS A 477 -5.00 9.21 -24.13
C LYS A 477 -3.60 8.64 -24.34
N ASP A 478 -2.59 9.43 -24.03
CA ASP A 478 -1.20 9.01 -24.05
C ASP A 478 -0.81 8.14 -22.83
N GLY A 479 0.47 7.79 -22.72
CA GLY A 479 1.01 7.00 -21.63
C GLY A 479 0.90 7.66 -20.24
N TRP A 480 0.66 8.97 -20.16
CA TRP A 480 0.46 9.72 -18.92
C TRP A 480 -1.01 10.05 -18.65
N GLY A 481 -1.90 9.70 -19.58
CA GLY A 481 -3.35 9.92 -19.44
C GLY A 481 -3.82 11.26 -19.99
N ASN A 482 -2.94 12.03 -20.65
CA ASN A 482 -3.27 13.28 -21.31
C ASN A 482 -3.86 13.01 -22.70
N PRO A 483 -4.75 13.87 -23.22
CA PRO A 483 -5.32 13.68 -24.55
C PRO A 483 -4.25 13.79 -25.64
N ILE A 484 -4.27 12.86 -26.60
CA ILE A 484 -3.52 13.00 -27.85
C ILE A 484 -4.29 13.99 -28.73
N LEU A 485 -3.60 15.04 -29.13
CA LEU A 485 -4.13 16.07 -30.01
C LEU A 485 -4.06 15.58 -31.46
N TYR A 486 -5.06 15.96 -32.25
CA TYR A 486 -5.14 15.72 -33.67
C TYR A 486 -5.33 17.04 -34.38
N LEU A 487 -4.56 17.26 -35.44
CA LEU A 487 -4.69 18.39 -36.33
C LEU A 487 -4.78 17.89 -37.76
N ARG A 488 -5.85 18.26 -38.45
CA ARG A 488 -5.92 18.13 -39.90
C ARG A 488 -5.04 19.20 -40.54
N GLY A 489 -4.18 18.80 -41.46
CA GLY A 489 -3.25 19.69 -42.13
C GLY A 489 -3.91 20.61 -43.16
N PRO A 490 -3.14 21.52 -43.77
CA PRO A 490 -3.64 22.47 -44.76
C PRO A 490 -4.12 21.78 -46.05
N GLY A 491 -3.52 20.65 -46.39
CA GLY A 491 -3.98 19.75 -47.45
C GLY A 491 -5.06 18.79 -46.94
N ILE A 492 -5.98 18.38 -47.81
CA ILE A 492 -7.01 17.38 -47.46
C ILE A 492 -6.42 15.99 -47.13
N THR A 493 -5.12 15.78 -47.38
CA THR A 493 -4.40 14.53 -47.17
C THR A 493 -3.43 14.56 -45.99
N ASP A 494 -3.22 15.72 -45.38
CA ASP A 494 -2.21 15.89 -44.33
C ASP A 494 -2.83 15.84 -42.93
N PHE A 495 -2.09 15.30 -41.97
CA PHE A 495 -2.49 15.31 -40.57
C PHE A 495 -1.28 15.27 -39.62
N ALA A 496 -1.50 15.70 -38.38
CA ALA A 496 -0.55 15.61 -37.30
C ALA A 496 -1.19 15.08 -36.01
N LEU A 497 -0.39 14.37 -35.22
CA LEU A 497 -0.72 13.90 -33.88
C LEU A 497 0.28 14.46 -32.89
N GLY A 498 -0.20 14.94 -31.74
CA GLY A 498 0.61 15.59 -30.71
C GLY A 498 0.30 15.04 -29.32
N SER A 499 1.32 14.80 -28.51
CA SER A 499 1.17 14.55 -27.07
C SER A 499 1.98 15.60 -26.32
N GLY A 500 1.37 16.19 -25.29
CA GLY A 500 2.00 17.16 -24.39
C GLY A 500 2.92 16.54 -23.34
N GLY A 501 3.40 15.31 -23.55
CA GLY A 501 4.23 14.59 -22.60
C GLY A 501 3.63 14.48 -21.18
N ALA A 502 4.49 14.46 -20.17
CA ALA A 502 4.13 14.19 -18.79
C ALA A 502 3.42 15.35 -18.07
N ASP A 503 3.60 16.60 -18.50
CA ASP A 503 2.90 17.76 -17.93
C ASP A 503 1.60 18.10 -18.66
N GLY A 504 1.35 17.46 -19.81
CA GLY A 504 0.13 17.63 -20.60
C GLY A 504 0.05 18.98 -21.30
N ARG A 505 1.15 19.74 -21.37
CA ARG A 505 1.20 21.05 -22.01
C ARG A 505 1.79 20.92 -23.39
N PHE A 506 0.94 21.00 -24.40
CA PHE A 506 1.40 21.00 -25.78
C PHE A 506 1.91 22.39 -26.18
N GLU A 507 3.19 22.49 -26.55
CA GLU A 507 3.87 23.75 -26.84
C GLU A 507 3.72 24.20 -28.31
N GLY A 508 3.32 23.29 -29.20
CA GLY A 508 2.86 23.63 -30.54
C GLY A 508 3.41 22.75 -31.67
N TRP A 509 2.74 22.81 -32.82
CA TRP A 509 3.00 21.93 -33.97
C TRP A 509 4.28 22.23 -34.75
N GLU A 510 4.94 23.35 -34.49
CA GLU A 510 6.13 23.79 -35.22
C GLU A 510 7.43 23.17 -34.70
N GLN A 511 7.37 22.41 -33.61
CA GLN A 511 8.55 21.76 -33.05
C GLN A 511 9.09 20.68 -33.99
N ARG A 512 10.43 20.62 -34.13
CA ARG A 512 11.15 19.69 -35.00
C ARG A 512 12.44 19.23 -34.33
N GLY A 513 12.85 18.00 -34.63
CA GLY A 513 14.10 17.41 -34.14
C GLY A 513 13.89 16.27 -33.15
N LEU A 514 14.90 15.41 -33.02
CA LEU A 514 14.87 14.31 -32.06
C LEU A 514 15.65 14.69 -30.81
N TYR A 515 15.19 14.23 -29.66
CA TYR A 515 15.82 14.48 -28.37
C TYR A 515 16.21 13.17 -27.69
N SER A 516 17.24 13.20 -26.85
CA SER A 516 17.67 11.99 -26.16
C SER A 516 16.56 11.46 -25.24
N ALA A 517 16.24 10.17 -25.39
CA ALA A 517 15.29 9.48 -24.51
C ALA A 517 15.84 9.30 -23.08
N ASP A 518 17.15 9.44 -22.86
CA ASP A 518 17.77 9.26 -21.54
C ASP A 518 17.82 10.54 -20.69
N ASP A 519 17.42 11.68 -21.26
CA ASP A 519 17.32 12.95 -20.55
C ASP A 519 15.99 13.02 -19.73
N PRO A 520 16.04 13.27 -18.40
CA PRO A 520 14.86 13.37 -17.54
C PRO A 520 13.99 14.59 -17.84
N GLY A 521 14.55 15.67 -18.38
CA GLY A 521 13.81 16.89 -18.72
C GLY A 521 12.87 16.68 -19.91
N ASN A 522 13.27 15.80 -20.83
CA ASN A 522 12.54 15.54 -22.07
C ASN A 522 11.24 14.74 -21.87
N LYS A 523 10.83 14.45 -20.63
CA LYS A 523 9.53 13.81 -20.36
C LYS A 523 8.37 14.80 -20.46
N HIS A 524 8.67 16.09 -20.34
CA HIS A 524 7.72 17.19 -20.53
C HIS A 524 7.68 17.68 -21.97
N GLN A 525 8.60 17.20 -22.82
CA GLN A 525 8.61 17.59 -24.22
C GLN A 525 7.52 16.88 -25.01
N ASP A 526 7.04 17.58 -26.02
CA ASP A 526 6.03 17.06 -26.91
C ASP A 526 6.53 15.85 -27.70
N ILE A 527 5.58 15.04 -28.16
CA ILE A 527 5.80 14.01 -29.17
C ILE A 527 4.87 14.34 -30.33
N ILE A 528 5.44 14.51 -31.52
CA ILE A 528 4.73 14.95 -32.72
C ILE A 528 4.97 13.97 -33.85
N LEU A 529 3.88 13.41 -34.38
CA LEU A 529 3.88 12.68 -35.64
C LEU A 529 3.19 13.52 -36.72
N VAL A 530 3.76 13.62 -37.91
CA VAL A 530 3.15 14.24 -39.08
C VAL A 530 3.08 13.18 -40.18
N ASN A 531 1.88 12.93 -40.70
CA ASN A 531 1.62 11.91 -41.72
C ASN A 531 2.16 10.50 -41.35
N GLY A 532 2.24 10.20 -40.06
CA GLY A 532 2.77 8.93 -39.52
C GLY A 532 4.26 8.94 -39.19
N ASP A 533 5.00 9.97 -39.61
CA ASP A 533 6.43 10.11 -39.34
C ASP A 533 6.68 10.91 -38.07
N LEU A 534 7.61 10.44 -37.23
CA LEU A 534 8.01 11.14 -36.02
C LEU A 534 8.88 12.35 -36.40
N VAL A 535 8.36 13.57 -36.17
CA VAL A 535 9.05 14.82 -36.53
C VAL A 535 9.62 15.56 -35.32
N TYR A 536 9.06 15.30 -34.14
CA TYR A 536 9.58 15.76 -32.86
C TYR A 536 9.32 14.71 -31.79
N GLY A 537 10.34 14.29 -31.06
CA GLY A 537 10.19 13.20 -30.10
C GLY A 537 11.51 12.53 -29.73
N PRO A 538 11.45 11.47 -28.91
CA PRO A 538 12.64 10.77 -28.48
C PRO A 538 13.35 10.07 -29.65
N GLU A 539 14.67 10.19 -29.68
CA GLU A 539 15.55 9.41 -30.55
C GLU A 539 15.45 7.90 -30.19
N LYS A 540 15.62 7.04 -31.19
CA LYS A 540 15.44 5.59 -31.06
C LYS A 540 16.43 4.93 -30.12
#